data_AF-A0A820XK17-F1
#
_entry.id   AF-A0A820XK17-F1
#
_cell.length_a   1.000
_cell.length_b   1.000
_cell.length_c   1.000
_cell.angle_alpha   90.00
_cell.angle_beta   90.00
_cell.angle_gamma   90.00
#
_symmetry.space_group_name_H-M   'P 1'
#
loop_
_entity.id
_entity.type
_entity.pdbx_description
1 polymer ?
#
loop_
_entity_poly.entity_id
_entity_poly.type
_entity_poly.pdbx_seq_one_letter_code
_entity_poly.pdbx_strand_id
1 'polypeptide(L)'
;MQFYQFILVVSIFACPLLIKSEITPVLINKFELPHPGFSTLLRTWTLNFTSWSLVISCFNPIPESKDYVYNVPNIGQQLTTEITPTLITNQIIWPNGIVAADQLVEYSMIVPSGFLLPSKNKGNLYFISDTNAIPLVPDDKSKWFYHDAEFKDMDGDGLIDIVTGRANVPFVGKPTTQLVWLKNPGNQTITGPWKLFYLLSNGGPDIQVQFARIDSLQVLFANSFFERKLQMFWSDLDPLWNDTTKLHVRHIDYEPLPYAYIQLTQDLNGDQRPDLLVTVNDEFNGSLVAYELPPSGDIRKGN
;
A
#
# COMPACT_ATOMS: atom_id res chain seq x y z
N MET A 1 -1.78 -16.08 81.86
CA MET A 1 -1.78 -16.60 80.47
C MET A 1 -2.40 -15.51 79.60
N GLN A 2 -1.57 -14.71 78.91
CA GLN A 2 -2.00 -13.56 78.12
C GLN A 2 -2.41 -14.02 76.72
N PHE A 3 -3.63 -13.70 76.29
CA PHE A 3 -4.10 -13.88 74.92
C PHE A 3 -3.74 -12.63 74.10
N TYR A 4 -2.92 -12.81 73.06
CA TYR A 4 -2.72 -11.81 72.02
C TYR A 4 -3.82 -11.98 70.96
N GLN A 5 -4.65 -10.95 70.76
CA GLN A 5 -5.53 -10.86 69.59
C GLN A 5 -4.73 -10.30 68.41
N PHE A 6 -4.57 -11.10 67.36
CA PHE A 6 -4.08 -10.66 66.07
C PHE A 6 -5.23 -9.98 65.30
N ILE A 7 -5.07 -8.70 64.97
CA ILE A 7 -5.96 -8.00 64.04
C ILE A 7 -5.44 -8.27 62.62
N LEU A 8 -6.20 -9.03 61.85
CA LEU A 8 -5.96 -9.26 60.42
C LEU A 8 -6.52 -8.06 59.64
N VAL A 9 -5.64 -7.19 59.14
CA VAL A 9 -6.03 -6.12 58.20
C VAL A 9 -6.09 -6.74 56.81
N VAL A 10 -7.30 -7.01 56.32
CA VAL A 10 -7.54 -7.41 54.93
C VAL A 10 -7.56 -6.14 54.08
N SER A 11 -6.46 -5.84 53.41
CA SER A 11 -6.42 -4.81 52.38
C SER A 11 -7.16 -5.30 51.14
N ILE A 12 -8.42 -4.86 51.00
CA ILE A 12 -9.18 -5.03 49.77
C ILE A 12 -8.57 -4.09 48.72
N PHE A 13 -7.72 -4.64 47.85
CA PHE A 13 -7.32 -3.96 46.62
C PHE A 13 -8.56 -3.87 45.72
N ALA A 14 -9.26 -2.74 45.78
CA ALA A 14 -10.24 -2.38 44.77
C ALA A 14 -9.47 -2.15 43.45
N CYS A 15 -9.44 -3.16 42.59
CA CYS A 15 -8.99 -3.01 41.22
C CYS A 15 -9.99 -2.08 40.53
N PRO A 16 -9.61 -0.86 40.10
CA PRO A 16 -10.55 -0.01 39.38
C PRO A 16 -10.94 -0.73 38.10
N LEU A 17 -12.23 -1.06 37.97
CA LEU A 17 -12.85 -1.43 36.71
C LEU A 17 -12.61 -0.27 35.74
N LEU A 18 -11.64 -0.42 34.86
CA LEU A 18 -11.46 0.45 33.69
C LEU A 18 -12.75 0.34 32.87
N ILE A 19 -13.60 1.36 32.98
CA ILE A 19 -14.75 1.50 32.11
C ILE A 19 -14.18 1.68 30.70
N LYS A 20 -14.46 0.70 29.84
CA LYS A 20 -14.08 0.69 28.43
C LYS A 20 -14.70 1.94 27.80
N SER A 21 -13.91 2.99 27.58
CA SER A 21 -14.39 4.15 26.83
C SER A 21 -14.70 3.66 25.41
N GLU A 22 -15.96 3.74 25.00
CA GLU A 22 -16.30 3.50 23.60
C GLU A 22 -15.62 4.56 22.75
N ILE A 23 -14.67 4.13 21.91
CA ILE A 23 -14.07 5.00 20.91
C ILE A 23 -15.07 5.05 19.76
N THR A 24 -15.85 6.12 19.68
CA THR A 24 -16.77 6.35 18.57
C THR A 24 -16.14 7.32 17.57
N PRO A 25 -15.92 6.92 16.31
CA PRO A 25 -15.51 7.84 15.26
C PRO A 25 -16.53 8.96 15.09
N VAL A 26 -16.07 10.21 14.98
CA VAL A 26 -16.93 11.38 14.74
C VAL A 26 -16.54 12.02 13.41
N LEU A 27 -17.55 12.39 12.62
CA LEU A 27 -17.33 13.16 11.39
C LEU A 27 -16.81 14.56 11.73
N ILE A 28 -15.59 14.89 11.30
CA ILE A 28 -14.97 16.19 11.54
C ILE A 28 -15.22 17.20 10.40
N ASN A 29 -15.21 16.74 9.13
CA ASN A 29 -15.49 17.56 7.95
C ASN A 29 -15.89 16.68 6.76
N LYS A 30 -16.48 17.30 5.72
CA LYS A 30 -16.79 16.65 4.44
C LYS A 30 -16.76 17.67 3.30
N PHE A 31 -16.40 17.20 2.11
CA PHE A 31 -16.52 17.95 0.85
C PHE A 31 -16.79 16.95 -0.28
N GLU A 32 -17.25 17.45 -1.42
CA GLU A 32 -17.63 16.62 -2.55
C GLU A 32 -16.56 16.67 -3.65
N LEU A 33 -16.28 15.50 -4.22
CA LEU A 33 -15.51 15.35 -5.44
C LEU A 33 -16.25 14.38 -6.36
N PRO A 34 -16.16 14.55 -7.68
CA PRO A 34 -16.66 13.54 -8.61
C PRO A 34 -15.76 12.31 -8.57
N HIS A 35 -16.38 11.15 -8.33
CA HIS A 35 -15.74 9.83 -8.39
C HIS A 35 -14.43 9.67 -7.60
N PRO A 36 -14.37 10.06 -6.30
CA PRO A 36 -13.19 9.82 -5.47
C PRO A 36 -12.96 8.30 -5.34
N GLY A 37 -11.72 7.90 -5.57
CA GLY A 37 -11.32 6.50 -5.59
C GLY A 37 -10.41 6.16 -4.42
N PHE A 38 -9.21 6.72 -4.43
CA PHE A 38 -8.22 6.53 -3.38
C PHE A 38 -7.80 7.86 -2.77
N SER A 39 -7.39 7.82 -1.52
CA SER A 39 -6.85 9.00 -0.83
C SER A 39 -5.70 8.61 0.08
N THR A 40 -4.72 9.48 0.18
CA THR A 40 -3.59 9.31 1.10
C THR A 40 -3.15 10.65 1.68
N LEU A 41 -2.41 10.61 2.78
CA LEU A 41 -1.74 11.77 3.34
C LEU A 41 -0.29 11.78 2.90
N LEU A 42 0.13 12.85 2.22
CA LEU A 42 1.52 13.08 1.85
C LEU A 42 2.09 14.23 2.68
N ARG A 43 3.36 14.11 3.07
CA ARG A 43 4.09 15.25 3.62
C ARG A 43 4.30 16.27 2.51
N THR A 44 4.18 17.54 2.84
CA THR A 44 4.53 18.64 1.95
C THR A 44 5.31 19.71 2.70
N TRP A 45 6.11 20.47 1.96
CA TRP A 45 6.76 21.67 2.47
C TRP A 45 5.94 22.90 2.08
N THR A 46 5.43 23.61 3.08
CA THR A 46 4.86 24.94 2.89
C THR A 46 5.69 25.92 3.70
N LEU A 47 6.28 26.93 3.05
CA LEU A 47 7.11 28.01 3.62
C LEU A 47 7.36 27.93 5.14
N ASN A 48 8.44 27.23 5.51
CA ASN A 48 8.98 27.11 6.88
C ASN A 48 8.27 26.16 7.85
N PHE A 49 7.36 25.29 7.38
CA PHE A 49 6.86 24.18 8.18
C PHE A 49 6.50 22.97 7.31
N THR A 50 6.73 21.77 7.87
CA THR A 50 6.20 20.53 7.31
C THR A 50 4.71 20.45 7.60
N SER A 51 3.93 20.11 6.60
CA SER A 51 2.49 19.92 6.73
C SER A 51 2.03 18.66 6.01
N TRP A 52 0.76 18.31 6.22
CA TRP A 52 0.13 17.18 5.56
C TRP A 52 -0.83 17.68 4.48
N SER A 53 -0.72 17.06 3.31
CA SER A 53 -1.62 17.24 2.20
C SER A 53 -2.46 15.99 2.03
N LEU A 54 -3.77 16.15 1.89
CA LEU A 54 -4.65 15.05 1.47
C LEU A 54 -4.65 15.00 -0.04
N VAL A 55 -4.10 13.94 -0.61
CA VAL A 55 -4.08 13.71 -2.06
C VAL A 55 -5.12 12.65 -2.41
N ILE A 56 -5.91 12.92 -3.45
CA ILE A 56 -7.07 12.12 -3.82
C ILE A 56 -7.01 11.82 -5.31
N SER A 57 -7.06 10.54 -5.67
CA SER A 57 -7.25 10.12 -7.05
C SER A 57 -8.74 9.91 -7.31
N CYS A 58 -9.20 10.39 -8.46
CA CYS A 58 -10.57 10.26 -8.92
C CYS A 58 -10.57 9.59 -10.30
N PHE A 59 -11.44 8.59 -10.50
CA PHE A 59 -11.55 7.87 -11.76
C PHE A 59 -13.01 7.77 -12.22
N ASN A 60 -13.27 8.09 -13.48
CA ASN A 60 -14.61 8.07 -14.05
C ASN A 60 -14.83 6.79 -14.89
N PRO A 61 -15.87 5.99 -14.58
CA PRO A 61 -16.17 4.73 -15.29
C PRO A 61 -16.62 4.92 -16.75
N ILE A 62 -16.89 6.16 -17.18
CA ILE A 62 -17.27 6.45 -18.57
C ILE A 62 -16.00 6.38 -19.44
N PRO A 63 -15.98 5.57 -20.52
CA PRO A 63 -14.86 5.53 -21.46
C PRO A 63 -14.49 6.92 -22.00
N GLU A 64 -13.21 7.15 -22.27
CA GLU A 64 -12.64 8.40 -22.83
C GLU A 64 -12.82 9.67 -21.98
N SER A 65 -13.49 9.57 -20.83
CA SER A 65 -13.57 10.65 -19.85
C SER A 65 -12.19 11.04 -19.30
N LYS A 66 -12.09 12.25 -18.74
CA LYS A 66 -10.91 12.66 -17.98
C LYS A 66 -11.03 12.20 -16.53
N ASP A 67 -9.89 11.86 -15.97
CA ASP A 67 -9.69 11.52 -14.56
C ASP A 67 -8.81 12.57 -13.91
N TYR A 68 -8.77 12.60 -12.57
CA TYR A 68 -8.17 13.71 -11.84
C TYR A 68 -7.40 13.24 -10.62
N VAL A 69 -6.31 13.93 -10.31
CA VAL A 69 -5.64 13.84 -9.01
C VAL A 69 -5.70 15.22 -8.36
N TYR A 70 -6.29 15.28 -7.16
CA TYR A 70 -6.47 16.49 -6.39
C TYR A 70 -5.57 16.52 -5.16
N ASN A 71 -5.24 17.73 -4.71
CA ASN A 71 -4.54 18.03 -3.47
C ASN A 71 -5.39 18.95 -2.60
N VAL A 72 -5.54 18.62 -1.33
CA VAL A 72 -5.96 19.55 -0.28
C VAL A 72 -4.74 19.85 0.60
N PRO A 73 -4.04 20.97 0.34
CA PRO A 73 -2.84 21.30 1.10
C PRO A 73 -3.18 21.64 2.54
N ASN A 74 -2.28 21.35 3.48
CA ASN A 74 -2.46 21.70 4.90
C ASN A 74 -3.80 21.19 5.48
N ILE A 75 -4.21 19.96 5.16
CA ILE A 75 -5.53 19.42 5.50
C ILE A 75 -5.87 19.58 6.99
N GLY A 76 -4.87 19.49 7.87
CA GLY A 76 -5.02 19.69 9.32
C GLY A 76 -5.60 21.06 9.70
N GLN A 77 -5.29 22.12 8.97
CA GLN A 77 -5.83 23.46 9.20
C GLN A 77 -7.25 23.63 8.61
N GLN A 78 -7.63 22.77 7.67
CA GLN A 78 -8.92 22.82 6.99
C GLN A 78 -9.98 21.89 7.59
N LEU A 79 -9.65 21.14 8.64
CA LEU A 79 -10.59 20.18 9.27
C LEU A 79 -11.85 20.83 9.86
N THR A 80 -11.88 22.15 10.01
CA THR A 80 -13.04 22.88 10.57
C THR A 80 -13.54 24.00 9.66
N THR A 81 -12.99 24.10 8.45
CA THR A 81 -13.34 25.15 7.47
C THR A 81 -13.85 24.53 6.18
N GLU A 82 -14.29 25.36 5.24
CA GLU A 82 -14.55 24.91 3.89
C GLU A 82 -13.25 24.38 3.24
N ILE A 83 -13.33 23.22 2.60
CA ILE A 83 -12.19 22.58 1.92
C ILE A 83 -12.32 22.86 0.42
N THR A 84 -11.26 23.39 -0.18
CA THR A 84 -11.16 23.60 -1.63
C THR A 84 -10.01 22.78 -2.20
N PRO A 85 -10.29 21.64 -2.86
CA PRO A 85 -9.28 20.85 -3.52
C PRO A 85 -8.67 21.59 -4.72
N THR A 86 -7.36 21.49 -4.87
CA THR A 86 -6.60 22.00 -6.01
C THR A 86 -6.25 20.86 -6.95
N LEU A 87 -6.33 21.10 -8.27
CA LEU A 87 -5.96 20.10 -9.26
C LEU A 87 -4.44 19.95 -9.33
N ILE A 88 -3.94 18.72 -9.20
CA ILE A 88 -2.53 18.40 -9.48
C ILE A 88 -2.37 18.08 -10.97
N THR A 89 -3.15 17.11 -11.47
CA THR A 89 -3.09 16.68 -12.87
C THR A 89 -4.37 16.00 -13.31
N ASN A 90 -4.62 16.02 -14.63
CA ASN A 90 -5.66 15.25 -15.31
C ASN A 90 -5.10 14.45 -16.52
N GLN A 91 -3.78 14.23 -16.52
CA GLN A 91 -3.05 13.55 -17.60
C GLN A 91 -3.01 12.02 -17.41
N ILE A 92 -3.39 11.54 -16.24
CA ILE A 92 -3.31 10.13 -15.84
C ILE A 92 -4.69 9.49 -16.05
N ILE A 93 -4.74 8.41 -16.83
CA ILE A 93 -5.96 7.62 -16.98
C ILE A 93 -6.11 6.69 -15.79
N TRP A 94 -7.31 6.66 -15.21
CA TRP A 94 -7.69 5.81 -14.09
C TRP A 94 -6.62 5.80 -12.97
N PRO A 95 -6.37 6.93 -12.30
CA PRO A 95 -5.37 6.99 -11.23
C PRO A 95 -5.82 6.12 -10.05
N ASN A 96 -4.95 5.20 -9.61
CA ASN A 96 -5.21 4.27 -8.51
C ASN A 96 -4.59 4.78 -7.19
N GLY A 97 -4.02 3.90 -6.36
CA GLY A 97 -3.49 4.23 -5.03
C GLY A 97 -2.23 5.08 -5.11
N ILE A 98 -2.29 6.30 -4.57
CA ILE A 98 -1.14 7.23 -4.56
C ILE A 98 -0.15 6.80 -3.48
N VAL A 99 1.14 6.77 -3.84
CA VAL A 99 2.23 6.40 -2.93
C VAL A 99 3.24 7.55 -2.81
N ALA A 100 3.68 7.88 -1.60
CA ALA A 100 4.73 8.85 -1.35
C ALA A 100 6.06 8.37 -1.97
N ALA A 101 6.75 9.24 -2.71
CA ALA A 101 8.01 8.92 -3.37
C ALA A 101 9.17 9.76 -2.84
N ASP A 102 9.10 10.18 -1.56
CA ASP A 102 10.13 10.97 -0.86
C ASP A 102 11.54 10.34 -0.97
N GLN A 103 11.61 9.02 -1.08
CA GLN A 103 12.86 8.26 -1.21
C GLN A 103 13.54 8.44 -2.58
N LEU A 104 12.78 8.84 -3.61
CA LEU A 104 13.30 9.21 -4.92
C LEU A 104 13.62 10.71 -4.95
N VAL A 105 12.61 11.52 -4.63
CA VAL A 105 12.68 12.99 -4.56
C VAL A 105 11.74 13.43 -3.45
N GLU A 106 12.21 14.27 -2.54
CA GLU A 106 11.41 14.78 -1.42
C GLU A 106 10.10 15.44 -1.91
N TYR A 107 8.99 15.18 -1.23
CA TYR A 107 7.65 15.71 -1.56
C TYR A 107 7.10 15.29 -2.92
N SER A 108 7.61 14.20 -3.50
CA SER A 108 7.08 13.61 -4.73
C SER A 108 6.17 12.41 -4.46
N MET A 109 5.51 11.92 -5.50
CA MET A 109 4.64 10.75 -5.44
C MET A 109 4.70 9.90 -6.71
N ILE A 110 4.32 8.63 -6.55
CA ILE A 110 3.96 7.73 -7.63
C ILE A 110 2.43 7.61 -7.67
N VAL A 111 1.87 7.71 -8.88
CA VAL A 111 0.45 7.45 -9.16
C VAL A 111 0.37 6.29 -10.14
N PRO A 112 0.11 5.07 -9.65
CA PRO A 112 -0.26 3.92 -10.47
C PRO A 112 -1.55 4.19 -11.22
N SER A 113 -1.73 3.52 -12.36
CA SER A 113 -2.85 3.83 -13.23
C SER A 113 -3.35 2.65 -14.04
N GLY A 114 -4.55 2.83 -14.59
CA GLY A 114 -5.19 1.93 -15.53
C GLY A 114 -6.21 1.00 -14.86
N PHE A 115 -7.05 0.40 -15.69
CA PHE A 115 -8.01 -0.63 -15.29
C PHE A 115 -8.50 -1.45 -16.49
N LEU A 116 -9.41 -2.39 -16.27
CA LEU A 116 -9.95 -3.28 -17.31
C LEU A 116 -10.93 -2.60 -18.30
N LEU A 117 -11.32 -1.33 -18.08
CA LEU A 117 -12.27 -0.65 -18.96
C LEU A 117 -11.64 -0.28 -20.33
N PRO A 118 -12.43 -0.34 -21.43
CA PRO A 118 -12.02 0.22 -22.71
C PRO A 118 -11.54 1.66 -22.54
N SER A 119 -10.51 2.06 -23.30
CA SER A 119 -9.79 3.36 -23.21
C SER A 119 -9.00 3.63 -21.92
N LYS A 120 -9.22 2.85 -20.85
CA LYS A 120 -8.55 3.03 -19.54
C LYS A 120 -7.53 1.92 -19.22
N ASN A 121 -7.21 1.07 -20.19
CA ASN A 121 -6.43 -0.16 -20.01
C ASN A 121 -4.96 -0.06 -20.39
N LYS A 122 -4.42 1.15 -20.49
CA LYS A 122 -3.00 1.42 -20.75
C LYS A 122 -2.38 2.12 -19.54
N GLY A 123 -2.35 1.40 -18.43
CA GLY A 123 -1.81 1.87 -17.18
C GLY A 123 -0.31 2.08 -17.21
N ASN A 124 0.18 2.90 -16.29
CA ASN A 124 1.59 3.15 -16.05
C ASN A 124 1.83 3.44 -14.56
N LEU A 125 3.08 3.62 -14.17
CA LEU A 125 3.44 4.30 -12.93
C LEU A 125 3.88 5.72 -13.28
N TYR A 126 3.17 6.72 -12.79
CA TYR A 126 3.50 8.12 -13.05
C TYR A 126 4.21 8.74 -11.86
N PHE A 127 5.40 9.27 -12.09
CA PHE A 127 6.08 10.13 -11.13
C PHE A 127 5.57 11.56 -11.23
N ILE A 128 5.31 12.19 -10.08
CA ILE A 128 4.90 13.59 -9.98
C ILE A 128 5.67 14.24 -8.82
N SER A 129 6.40 15.31 -9.10
CA SER A 129 7.01 16.20 -8.10
C SER A 129 6.44 17.62 -8.10
N ASP A 130 5.63 17.95 -9.11
CA ASP A 130 4.96 19.24 -9.28
C ASP A 130 3.52 19.06 -9.80
N THR A 131 3.32 19.19 -11.11
CA THR A 131 2.07 19.00 -11.85
C THR A 131 2.24 18.10 -13.08
N ASN A 132 3.49 17.87 -13.51
CA ASN A 132 3.79 17.05 -14.68
C ASN A 132 3.83 15.57 -14.28
N ALA A 133 3.08 14.74 -15.02
CA ALA A 133 3.07 13.31 -14.82
C ALA A 133 4.07 12.63 -15.77
N ILE A 134 5.12 12.02 -15.22
CA ILE A 134 6.18 11.37 -15.99
C ILE A 134 5.92 9.85 -15.98
N PRO A 135 5.59 9.22 -17.12
CA PRO A 135 5.41 7.77 -17.18
C PRO A 135 6.75 7.05 -17.01
N LEU A 136 6.84 6.11 -16.07
CA LEU A 136 8.07 5.40 -15.75
C LEU A 136 8.16 4.01 -16.39
N VAL A 137 7.02 3.38 -16.70
CA VAL A 137 7.02 2.04 -17.32
C VAL A 137 7.19 2.20 -18.84
N PRO A 138 8.06 1.39 -19.49
CA PRO A 138 8.16 1.34 -20.94
C PRO A 138 6.81 1.05 -21.61
N ASP A 139 6.51 1.72 -22.72
CA ASP A 139 5.34 1.39 -23.54
C ASP A 139 5.53 0.00 -24.17
N ASP A 140 5.01 -1.02 -23.50
CA ASP A 140 4.77 -2.31 -24.11
C ASP A 140 3.31 -2.32 -24.61
N LYS A 141 3.07 -2.79 -25.82
CA LYS A 141 1.74 -2.75 -26.48
C LYS A 141 0.63 -3.48 -25.70
N SER A 142 0.95 -4.12 -24.59
CA SER A 142 0.03 -4.84 -23.73
C SER A 142 -0.72 -3.87 -22.82
N LYS A 143 -1.88 -4.32 -22.37
CA LYS A 143 -2.83 -3.52 -21.61
C LYS A 143 -2.66 -3.79 -20.12
N TRP A 144 -1.54 -3.35 -19.56
CA TRP A 144 -1.27 -3.49 -18.13
C TRP A 144 -1.98 -2.40 -17.33
N PHE A 145 -2.34 -2.70 -16.09
CA PHE A 145 -2.65 -1.69 -15.08
C PHE A 145 -1.92 -1.99 -13.78
N TYR A 146 -1.80 -0.94 -12.98
CA TYR A 146 -1.01 -0.89 -11.76
C TYR A 146 -1.86 -0.25 -10.66
N HIS A 147 -1.85 -0.83 -9.46
CA HIS A 147 -2.64 -0.33 -8.32
C HIS A 147 -1.82 0.32 -7.23
N ASP A 148 -0.55 -0.09 -7.07
CA ASP A 148 0.30 0.26 -5.94
C ASP A 148 1.78 0.18 -6.33
N ALA A 149 2.67 0.69 -5.49
CA ALA A 149 4.12 0.64 -5.70
C ALA A 149 4.86 0.68 -4.36
N GLU A 150 6.01 0.04 -4.30
CA GLU A 150 6.92 0.03 -3.15
C GLU A 150 8.35 0.33 -3.56
N PHE A 151 9.18 0.72 -2.59
CA PHE A 151 10.53 1.22 -2.87
C PHE A 151 11.61 0.35 -2.23
N LYS A 152 12.63 0.01 -3.02
CA LYS A 152 13.75 -0.81 -2.56
C LYS A 152 14.94 -0.67 -3.50
N ASP A 153 16.15 -0.59 -2.95
CA ASP A 153 17.37 -0.85 -3.72
C ASP A 153 17.47 -2.36 -3.97
N MET A 154 17.23 -2.77 -5.23
CA MET A 154 17.07 -4.18 -5.61
C MET A 154 18.40 -4.88 -5.88
N ASP A 155 19.41 -4.13 -6.33
CA ASP A 155 20.70 -4.67 -6.75
C ASP A 155 21.93 -4.13 -5.99
N GLY A 156 21.69 -3.30 -4.98
CA GLY A 156 22.71 -2.81 -4.06
C GLY A 156 23.57 -1.71 -4.65
N ASP A 157 23.12 -1.02 -5.70
CA ASP A 157 23.85 0.08 -6.33
C ASP A 157 23.65 1.42 -5.59
N GLY A 158 22.87 1.43 -4.52
CA GLY A 158 22.58 2.59 -3.69
C GLY A 158 21.47 3.49 -4.23
N LEU A 159 20.82 3.10 -5.34
CA LEU A 159 19.68 3.80 -5.91
C LEU A 159 18.38 3.09 -5.54
N ILE A 160 17.38 3.86 -5.13
CA ILE A 160 16.06 3.32 -4.81
C ILE A 160 15.32 3.03 -6.10
N ASP A 161 14.90 1.77 -6.26
CA ASP A 161 14.06 1.28 -7.35
C ASP A 161 12.58 1.21 -6.95
N ILE A 162 11.72 0.93 -7.92
CA ILE A 162 10.28 0.74 -7.71
C ILE A 162 9.90 -0.71 -7.94
N VAL A 163 9.22 -1.34 -6.97
CA VAL A 163 8.64 -2.68 -7.05
C VAL A 163 7.12 -2.55 -7.16
N THR A 164 6.49 -3.29 -8.07
CA THR A 164 5.05 -3.21 -8.29
C THR A 164 4.47 -4.52 -8.80
N GLY A 165 3.23 -4.80 -8.42
CA GLY A 165 2.37 -5.73 -9.13
C GLY A 165 1.80 -5.10 -10.41
N ARG A 166 1.47 -5.92 -11.41
CA ARG A 166 0.70 -5.48 -12.58
C ARG A 166 -0.20 -6.58 -13.11
N ALA A 167 -1.34 -6.19 -13.66
CA ALA A 167 -2.29 -7.12 -14.25
C ALA A 167 -2.68 -6.72 -15.68
N ASN A 168 -2.85 -7.74 -16.52
CA ASN A 168 -3.46 -7.64 -17.83
C ASN A 168 -4.71 -8.51 -17.81
N VAL A 169 -5.88 -7.89 -17.95
CA VAL A 169 -7.17 -8.57 -17.94
C VAL A 169 -7.76 -8.44 -19.34
N PRO A 170 -7.57 -9.46 -20.22
CA PRO A 170 -8.16 -9.43 -21.55
C PRO A 170 -9.68 -9.59 -21.46
N PHE A 171 -10.40 -9.10 -22.47
CA PHE A 171 -11.86 -9.28 -22.55
C PHE A 171 -12.26 -10.77 -22.65
N VAL A 172 -11.43 -11.58 -23.29
CA VAL A 172 -11.56 -13.04 -23.37
C VAL A 172 -10.25 -13.67 -22.93
N GLY A 173 -10.32 -14.62 -22.01
CA GLY A 173 -9.16 -15.35 -21.49
C GLY A 173 -8.97 -15.14 -19.99
N LYS A 174 -7.87 -15.70 -19.48
CA LYS A 174 -7.50 -15.54 -18.06
C LYS A 174 -6.70 -14.26 -17.87
N PRO A 175 -6.88 -13.55 -16.75
CA PRO A 175 -5.95 -12.53 -16.31
C PRO A 175 -4.51 -13.07 -16.30
N THR A 176 -3.56 -12.19 -16.62
CA THR A 176 -2.14 -12.43 -16.39
C THR A 176 -1.65 -11.41 -15.38
N THR A 177 -0.96 -11.85 -14.34
CA THR A 177 -0.41 -10.96 -13.31
C THR A 177 1.09 -11.19 -13.13
N GLN A 178 1.81 -10.14 -12.76
CA GLN A 178 3.27 -10.16 -12.65
C GLN A 178 3.74 -9.32 -11.46
N LEU A 179 4.84 -9.75 -10.83
CA LEU A 179 5.62 -8.91 -9.93
C LEU A 179 6.85 -8.41 -10.70
N VAL A 180 7.01 -7.10 -10.79
CA VAL A 180 8.09 -6.47 -11.55
C VAL A 180 8.80 -5.42 -10.71
N TRP A 181 10.00 -5.04 -11.12
CA TRP A 181 10.68 -3.85 -10.61
C TRP A 181 11.21 -2.98 -11.75
N LEU A 182 11.28 -1.68 -11.51
CA LEU A 182 11.79 -0.66 -12.42
C LEU A 182 13.12 -0.16 -11.85
N LYS A 183 14.21 -0.38 -12.59
CA LYS A 183 15.53 0.07 -12.18
C LYS A 183 15.67 1.58 -12.33
N ASN A 184 16.05 2.26 -11.25
CA ASN A 184 16.40 3.66 -11.26
C ASN A 184 17.68 3.88 -12.10
N PRO A 185 17.66 4.74 -13.13
CA PRO A 185 18.83 4.97 -13.97
C PRO A 185 19.92 5.82 -13.29
N GLY A 186 19.69 6.36 -12.10
CA GLY A 186 20.66 7.18 -11.35
C GLY A 186 20.74 8.64 -11.81
N ASN A 187 19.74 9.11 -12.55
CA ASN A 187 19.68 10.50 -13.02
C ASN A 187 19.26 11.45 -11.89
N GLN A 188 19.84 12.66 -11.84
CA GLN A 188 19.43 13.70 -10.90
C GLN A 188 17.98 14.18 -11.13
N THR A 189 17.55 14.20 -12.39
CA THR A 189 16.16 14.48 -12.78
C THR A 189 15.48 13.18 -13.14
N ILE A 190 14.33 12.91 -12.55
CA ILE A 190 13.52 11.74 -12.87
C ILE A 190 13.00 11.87 -14.31
N THR A 191 13.38 10.90 -15.14
CA THR A 191 12.91 10.75 -16.52
C THR A 191 12.44 9.32 -16.74
N GLY A 192 11.56 9.10 -17.70
CA GLY A 192 11.10 7.77 -18.08
C GLY A 192 11.38 7.44 -19.56
N PRO A 193 11.22 6.18 -19.96
CA PRO A 193 10.90 5.04 -19.09
C PRO A 193 12.13 4.44 -18.39
N TRP A 194 11.91 3.80 -17.25
CA TRP A 194 12.90 3.02 -16.51
C TRP A 194 12.96 1.58 -17.02
N LYS A 195 14.09 0.90 -16.81
CA LYS A 195 14.24 -0.49 -17.27
C LYS A 195 13.42 -1.42 -16.38
N LEU A 196 12.50 -2.17 -16.98
CA LEU A 196 11.65 -3.14 -16.28
C LEU A 196 12.31 -4.52 -16.20
N PHE A 197 12.25 -5.13 -15.03
CA PHE A 197 12.68 -6.50 -14.74
C PHE A 197 11.55 -7.28 -14.09
N TYR A 198 11.55 -8.59 -14.28
CA TYR A 198 10.54 -9.50 -13.73
C TYR A 198 11.08 -10.15 -12.46
N LEU A 199 10.36 -10.03 -11.34
CA LEU A 199 10.58 -10.86 -10.15
C LEU A 199 9.78 -12.15 -10.25
N LEU A 200 8.52 -12.03 -10.71
CA LEU A 200 7.65 -13.16 -11.00
C LEU A 200 6.88 -12.88 -12.30
N SER A 201 7.10 -13.71 -13.32
CA SER A 201 6.55 -13.48 -14.66
C SER A 201 5.08 -13.91 -14.83
N ASN A 202 4.54 -14.69 -13.89
CA ASN A 202 3.15 -15.15 -13.86
C ASN A 202 2.68 -15.37 -12.42
N GLY A 203 1.42 -15.04 -12.12
CA GLY A 203 0.82 -15.28 -10.80
C GLY A 203 1.38 -14.37 -9.71
N GLY A 204 1.84 -13.17 -10.09
CA GLY A 204 2.22 -12.11 -9.16
C GLY A 204 1.01 -11.34 -8.62
N PRO A 205 1.26 -10.34 -7.74
CA PRO A 205 0.21 -9.49 -7.21
C PRO A 205 -0.26 -8.47 -8.24
N ASP A 206 -1.43 -7.89 -7.99
CA ASP A 206 -2.06 -6.88 -8.85
C ASP A 206 -2.76 -5.76 -8.09
N ILE A 207 -2.80 -5.82 -6.75
CA ILE A 207 -3.44 -4.81 -5.91
C ILE A 207 -2.42 -4.06 -5.06
N GLN A 208 -1.86 -4.69 -4.03
CA GLN A 208 -0.91 -4.04 -3.13
C GLN A 208 0.36 -4.87 -2.95
N VAL A 209 1.43 -4.13 -2.68
CA VAL A 209 2.75 -4.63 -2.32
C VAL A 209 3.21 -3.83 -1.10
N GLN A 210 3.80 -4.49 -0.10
CA GLN A 210 4.29 -3.81 1.09
C GLN A 210 5.58 -4.49 1.58
N PHE A 211 6.69 -3.74 1.56
CA PHE A 211 7.90 -4.21 2.23
C PHE A 211 7.76 -4.06 3.73
N ALA A 212 8.19 -5.10 4.45
CA ALA A 212 8.30 -5.07 5.90
C ALA A 212 9.61 -5.73 6.34
N ARG A 213 10.05 -5.39 7.54
CA ARG A 213 11.13 -6.09 8.21
C ARG A 213 10.54 -6.86 9.38
N ILE A 214 10.68 -8.18 9.33
CA ILE A 214 10.28 -9.08 10.42
C ILE A 214 11.56 -9.66 10.97
N ASP A 215 11.85 -9.34 12.23
CA ASP A 215 13.14 -9.60 12.87
C ASP A 215 14.29 -9.01 12.02
N SER A 216 15.20 -9.84 11.50
CA SER A 216 16.29 -9.40 10.63
C SER A 216 15.98 -9.50 9.14
N LEU A 217 14.88 -10.16 8.75
CA LEU A 217 14.57 -10.49 7.36
C LEU A 217 13.65 -9.42 6.74
N GLN A 218 14.03 -8.90 5.58
CA GLN A 218 13.09 -8.14 4.76
C GLN A 218 12.17 -9.10 4.00
N VAL A 219 10.88 -8.79 3.99
CA VAL A 219 9.85 -9.51 3.23
C VAL A 219 8.99 -8.54 2.45
N LEU A 220 8.38 -9.04 1.39
CA LEU A 220 7.33 -8.34 0.66
C LEU A 220 6.02 -9.08 0.88
N PHE A 221 5.06 -8.45 1.55
CA PHE A 221 3.68 -8.91 1.53
C PHE A 221 3.01 -8.37 0.28
N ALA A 222 2.17 -9.19 -0.34
CA ALA A 222 1.43 -8.77 -1.51
C ALA A 222 0.09 -9.48 -1.61
N ASN A 223 -0.88 -8.83 -2.23
CA ASN A 223 -2.19 -9.40 -2.47
C ASN A 223 -2.63 -9.23 -3.92
N SER A 224 -3.65 -10.00 -4.28
CA SER A 224 -4.17 -10.05 -5.65
C SER A 224 -5.69 -10.07 -5.67
N PHE A 225 -6.26 -9.34 -6.61
CA PHE A 225 -7.70 -9.35 -6.86
C PHE A 225 -8.06 -10.47 -7.83
N PHE A 226 -7.31 -10.58 -8.93
CA PHE A 226 -7.61 -11.56 -9.98
C PHE A 226 -7.12 -12.96 -9.65
N GLU A 227 -5.93 -13.07 -9.03
CA GLU A 227 -5.37 -14.36 -8.63
C GLU A 227 -5.89 -14.86 -7.27
N ARG A 228 -6.51 -13.98 -6.46
CA ARG A 228 -7.11 -14.27 -5.15
C ARG A 228 -6.16 -14.94 -4.16
N LYS A 229 -4.92 -14.45 -4.14
CA LYS A 229 -3.83 -14.92 -3.29
C LYS A 229 -3.36 -13.81 -2.37
N LEU A 230 -3.09 -14.20 -1.13
CA LEU A 230 -2.23 -13.47 -0.21
C LEU A 230 -0.85 -14.14 -0.23
N GLN A 231 0.20 -13.36 -0.52
CA GLN A 231 1.54 -13.88 -0.76
C GLN A 231 2.58 -13.14 0.09
N MET A 232 3.66 -13.86 0.39
CA MET A 232 4.86 -13.32 1.01
C MET A 232 6.06 -13.73 0.16
N PHE A 233 6.95 -12.79 -0.11
CA PHE A 233 8.19 -13.01 -0.82
C PHE A 233 9.39 -12.70 0.08
N TRP A 234 10.51 -13.39 -0.15
CA TRP A 234 11.81 -13.07 0.44
C TRP A 234 12.94 -13.54 -0.48
N SER A 235 14.14 -13.00 -0.29
CA SER A 235 15.34 -13.42 -1.02
C SER A 235 16.34 -14.09 -0.09
N ASP A 236 16.97 -15.18 -0.53
CA ASP A 236 18.13 -15.77 0.18
C ASP A 236 19.38 -14.89 0.13
N LEU A 237 19.39 -13.88 -0.75
CA LEU A 237 20.49 -12.91 -0.89
C LEU A 237 20.18 -11.55 -0.26
N ASP A 238 19.20 -11.47 0.65
CA ASP A 238 18.83 -10.21 1.33
C ASP A 238 20.09 -9.45 1.83
N PRO A 239 20.25 -8.15 1.50
CA PRO A 239 19.24 -7.23 0.97
C PRO A 239 19.03 -7.27 -0.56
N LEU A 240 19.72 -8.11 -1.33
CA LEU A 240 19.63 -8.14 -2.80
C LEU A 240 18.45 -9.00 -3.28
N TRP A 241 17.67 -8.47 -4.20
CA TRP A 241 16.45 -9.09 -4.73
C TRP A 241 16.41 -9.17 -6.27
N ASN A 242 17.53 -8.85 -6.92
CA ASN A 242 17.68 -8.86 -8.38
C ASN A 242 17.99 -10.25 -8.97
N ASP A 243 18.36 -11.25 -8.16
CA ASP A 243 18.50 -12.65 -8.59
C ASP A 243 17.22 -13.44 -8.29
N THR A 244 16.40 -13.65 -9.33
CA THR A 244 15.12 -14.36 -9.20
C THR A 244 15.27 -15.84 -8.84
N THR A 245 16.44 -16.44 -9.01
CA THR A 245 16.68 -17.84 -8.60
C THR A 245 16.81 -18.00 -7.09
N LYS A 246 16.91 -16.88 -6.37
CA LYS A 246 17.03 -16.78 -4.91
C LYS A 246 15.78 -16.19 -4.27
N LEU A 247 14.82 -15.76 -5.09
CA LEU A 247 13.54 -15.26 -4.64
C LEU A 247 12.62 -16.44 -4.35
N HIS A 248 12.02 -16.40 -3.16
CA HIS A 248 11.02 -17.36 -2.72
C HIS A 248 9.66 -16.69 -2.65
N VAL A 249 8.62 -17.48 -2.87
CA VAL A 249 7.24 -17.08 -2.67
C VAL A 249 6.55 -18.11 -1.78
N ARG A 250 5.84 -17.61 -0.77
CA ARG A 250 4.87 -18.37 0.00
C ARG A 250 3.49 -17.82 -0.26
N HIS A 251 2.54 -18.72 -0.46
CA HIS A 251 1.13 -18.40 -0.42
C HIS A 251 0.68 -18.51 1.03
N ILE A 252 0.27 -17.39 1.62
CA ILE A 252 -0.24 -17.35 3.00
C ILE A 252 -1.64 -17.94 3.01
N ASP A 253 -2.48 -17.51 2.08
CA ASP A 253 -3.86 -17.98 1.98
C ASP A 253 -4.44 -17.78 0.56
N TYR A 254 -5.51 -18.52 0.28
CA TYR A 254 -6.33 -18.49 -0.91
C TYR A 254 -7.79 -18.33 -0.49
N GLU A 255 -8.37 -17.17 -0.78
CA GLU A 255 -9.78 -16.92 -0.49
C GLU A 255 -10.62 -17.13 -1.76
N PRO A 256 -11.90 -17.54 -1.64
CA PRO A 256 -12.80 -17.55 -2.78
C PRO A 256 -13.05 -16.13 -3.30
N LEU A 257 -12.85 -15.12 -2.45
CA LEU A 257 -13.06 -13.71 -2.75
C LEU A 257 -11.74 -12.93 -2.94
N PRO A 258 -11.76 -11.83 -3.70
CA PRO A 258 -10.55 -11.02 -3.96
C PRO A 258 -10.03 -10.30 -2.72
N TYR A 259 -8.72 -10.12 -2.61
CA TYR A 259 -8.12 -9.26 -1.59
C TYR A 259 -8.05 -7.79 -2.07
N ALA A 260 -8.27 -6.83 -1.18
CA ALA A 260 -8.28 -5.40 -1.51
C ALA A 260 -7.23 -4.57 -0.77
N TYR A 261 -6.83 -4.97 0.44
CA TYR A 261 -5.87 -4.22 1.24
C TYR A 261 -5.04 -5.14 2.13
N ILE A 262 -3.78 -4.79 2.37
CA ILE A 262 -2.86 -5.42 3.32
C ILE A 262 -2.15 -4.35 4.15
N GLN A 263 -1.92 -4.64 5.43
CA GLN A 263 -1.09 -3.82 6.29
C GLN A 263 -0.50 -4.69 7.40
N LEU A 264 0.83 -4.72 7.50
CA LEU A 264 1.48 -5.18 8.72
C LEU A 264 1.23 -4.13 9.82
N THR A 265 0.57 -4.55 10.90
CA THR A 265 0.11 -3.69 11.99
C THR A 265 0.80 -4.07 13.30
N GLN A 266 0.55 -3.30 14.35
CA GLN A 266 0.91 -3.68 15.72
C GLN A 266 0.23 -4.98 16.12
N ASP A 267 0.83 -5.64 17.10
CA ASP A 267 0.30 -6.81 17.79
C ASP A 267 -1.17 -6.63 18.21
N LEU A 268 -2.06 -7.45 17.66
CA LEU A 268 -3.50 -7.44 17.91
C LEU A 268 -3.91 -8.46 18.97
N ASN A 269 -3.10 -9.50 19.20
CA ASN A 269 -3.46 -10.65 20.04
C ASN A 269 -2.68 -10.71 21.38
N GLY A 270 -1.68 -9.84 21.57
CA GLY A 270 -0.85 -9.73 22.77
C GLY A 270 0.36 -10.66 22.80
N ASP A 271 0.78 -11.24 21.67
CA ASP A 271 1.93 -12.15 21.59
C ASP A 271 3.29 -11.44 21.41
N GLN A 272 3.27 -10.11 21.39
CA GLN A 272 4.39 -9.19 21.17
C GLN A 272 4.97 -9.22 19.75
N ARG A 273 4.20 -9.68 18.76
CA ARG A 273 4.60 -9.70 17.35
C ARG A 273 3.58 -8.96 16.49
N PRO A 274 4.02 -8.30 15.41
CA PRO A 274 3.09 -7.64 14.51
C PRO A 274 2.22 -8.67 13.77
N ASP A 275 0.95 -8.32 13.57
CA ASP A 275 0.00 -9.09 12.78
C ASP A 275 -0.19 -8.49 11.39
N LEU A 276 -0.56 -9.32 10.42
CA LEU A 276 -0.94 -8.86 9.09
C LEU A 276 -2.46 -8.69 9.02
N LEU A 277 -2.90 -7.45 8.85
CA LEU A 277 -4.31 -7.11 8.67
C LEU A 277 -4.64 -7.03 7.18
N VAL A 278 -5.73 -7.69 6.79
CA VAL A 278 -6.10 -7.86 5.38
C VAL A 278 -7.59 -7.59 5.20
N THR A 279 -7.96 -6.89 4.13
CA THR A 279 -9.37 -6.80 3.71
C THR A 279 -9.64 -7.69 2.52
N VAL A 280 -10.74 -8.43 2.61
CA VAL A 280 -11.30 -9.26 1.55
C VAL A 280 -12.50 -8.53 0.97
N ASN A 281 -12.47 -8.30 -0.34
CA ASN A 281 -13.50 -7.60 -1.08
C ASN A 281 -14.71 -8.50 -1.30
N ASP A 282 -15.88 -7.98 -0.97
CA ASP A 282 -17.17 -8.53 -1.35
C ASP A 282 -18.09 -7.35 -1.69
N GLU A 283 -19.07 -7.57 -2.58
CA GLU A 283 -20.02 -6.53 -2.97
C GLU A 283 -20.89 -6.07 -1.80
N PHE A 284 -21.17 -6.96 -0.84
CA PHE A 284 -22.10 -6.70 0.26
C PHE A 284 -21.46 -6.85 1.64
N ASN A 285 -20.62 -7.87 1.83
CA ASN A 285 -20.08 -8.28 3.13
C ASN A 285 -18.57 -8.50 3.08
N GLY A 286 -17.82 -7.42 2.82
CA GLY A 286 -16.37 -7.46 2.91
C GLY A 286 -15.91 -7.91 4.30
N SER A 287 -14.76 -8.57 4.37
CA SER A 287 -14.22 -9.08 5.64
C SER A 287 -12.90 -8.43 5.99
N LEU A 288 -12.66 -8.23 7.28
CA LEU A 288 -11.37 -7.85 7.84
C LEU A 288 -10.78 -9.07 8.55
N VAL A 289 -9.64 -9.54 8.06
CA VAL A 289 -8.98 -10.76 8.53
C VAL A 289 -7.61 -10.40 9.08
N ALA A 290 -7.24 -10.95 10.22
CA ALA A 290 -5.91 -10.82 10.80
C ALA A 290 -5.17 -12.16 10.71
N TYR A 291 -3.91 -12.13 10.30
CA TYR A 291 -3.02 -13.28 10.22
C TYR A 291 -1.87 -13.07 11.20
N GLU A 292 -1.62 -14.07 12.04
CA GLU A 292 -0.48 -14.09 12.94
C GLU A 292 0.78 -14.64 12.25
N LEU A 293 1.95 -14.16 12.68
CA LEU A 293 3.22 -14.72 12.23
C LEU A 293 3.50 -16.06 12.95
N PRO A 294 4.15 -17.05 12.30
CA PRO A 294 4.39 -18.37 12.90
C PRO A 294 5.08 -18.27 14.27
N PRO A 295 4.54 -18.89 15.35
CA PRO A 295 5.09 -18.76 16.71
C PRO A 295 6.56 -19.20 16.85
N SER A 296 7.03 -20.05 15.93
CA SER A 296 8.41 -20.50 15.84
C SER A 296 9.41 -19.39 15.50
N GLY A 297 8.94 -18.19 15.14
CA GLY A 297 9.76 -17.05 14.74
C GLY A 297 10.26 -17.11 13.30
N ASP A 298 10.55 -18.30 12.77
CA ASP A 298 11.04 -18.46 11.40
C ASP A 298 9.90 -18.41 10.38
N ILE A 299 9.63 -17.23 9.86
CA ILE A 299 8.60 -17.01 8.82
C ILE A 299 8.86 -17.80 7.53
N ARG A 300 10.07 -18.36 7.34
CA ARG A 300 10.39 -19.23 6.20
C ARG A 300 10.00 -20.69 6.44
N LYS A 301 9.57 -21.05 7.65
CA LYS A 301 9.09 -22.39 8.03
C LYS A 301 7.60 -22.33 8.42
N GLY A 302 6.79 -23.16 7.78
CA GLY A 302 5.34 -23.20 7.94
C GLY A 302 4.76 -24.07 6.83
N ASN A 303 3.78 -24.89 7.16
CA ASN A 303 3.05 -25.72 6.18
C ASN A 303 2.13 -24.86 5.32
#